data_AF-D6CIW3-F1
#
_entry.id   AF-D6CIW3-F1
#
_cell.length_a   1.000
_cell.length_b   1.000
_cell.length_c   1.000
_cell.angle_alpha   90.00
_cell.angle_beta   90.00
_cell.angle_gamma   90.00
#
_symmetry.space_group_name_H-M   'P 1'
#
loop_
_entity.id
_entity.type
_entity.pdbx_description
1 polymer ?
#
loop_
_entity_poly.entity_id
_entity_poly.type
_entity_poly.pdbx_seq_one_letter_code
_entity_poly.pdbx_strand_id
1 'polypeptide(L)'
;FVQRNTNETKIQIAISLNGGHIEIPNSIIGKERVESDGVATQATSAQVIDIHTGVGFLDHMIHALAKHSGWSLIVECIGDLHIDDHHTTEDCGIALGDAFRQALGQVRGVKRFGFGFAPLDEALSRAVVDLSNRPCSVIELGLKREKIGDLSCEMIPHFLESFTEAARLTVH
;
A
#
# COMPACT_ATOMS: atom_id res chain seq x y z
N PHE A 1 -11.82 5.65 4.48
CA PHE A 1 -11.14 6.88 4.04
C PHE A 1 -10.28 7.35 5.20
N VAL A 2 -8.99 7.59 4.94
CA VAL A 2 -8.00 8.02 5.94
C VAL A 2 -7.27 9.25 5.41
N GLN A 3 -7.02 10.20 6.30
CA GLN A 3 -6.12 11.33 6.04
C GLN A 3 -5.06 11.35 7.13
N ARG A 4 -3.80 11.47 6.73
CA ARG A 4 -2.66 11.57 7.64
C ARG A 4 -1.80 12.74 7.18
N ASN A 5 -1.68 13.76 8.02
CA ASN A 5 -0.92 14.97 7.70
C ASN A 5 0.13 15.19 8.79
N THR A 6 1.40 15.09 8.42
CA THR A 6 2.55 15.41 9.26
C THR A 6 3.29 16.62 8.70
N ASN A 7 4.45 16.92 9.27
CA ASN A 7 5.33 17.94 8.72
C ASN A 7 6.09 17.44 7.48
N GLU A 8 6.31 16.12 7.35
CA GLU A 8 7.03 15.51 6.24
C GLU A 8 6.09 15.12 5.09
N THR A 9 4.91 14.55 5.40
CA THR A 9 4.00 14.01 4.39
C THR A 9 2.55 14.45 4.57
N LYS A 10 1.81 14.50 3.47
CA LYS A 10 0.34 14.65 3.44
C LYS A 10 -0.23 13.50 2.63
N ILE A 11 -1.06 12.68 3.27
CA ILE A 11 -1.58 11.44 2.69
C ILE A 11 -3.10 11.40 2.76
N GLN A 12 -3.72 10.98 1.67
CA GLN A 12 -5.12 10.59 1.62
C GLN A 12 -5.27 9.19 1.02
N ILE A 13 -6.05 8.34 1.68
CA ILE A 13 -6.32 6.98 1.20
C ILE A 13 -7.81 6.70 1.24
N ALA A 14 -8.36 6.29 0.10
CA ALA A 14 -9.69 5.69 -0.01
C ALA A 14 -9.53 4.22 -0.38
N ILE A 15 -10.16 3.32 0.38
CA ILE A 15 -10.07 1.88 0.16
C ILE A 15 -11.45 1.24 0.27
N SER A 16 -11.71 0.29 -0.63
CA SER A 16 -12.81 -0.68 -0.55
C SER A 16 -12.24 -2.08 -0.73
N LEU A 17 -12.36 -2.92 0.31
CA LEU A 17 -11.87 -4.30 0.29
C LEU A 17 -12.68 -5.22 -0.64
N ASN A 18 -13.89 -4.79 -1.03
CA ASN A 18 -14.80 -5.55 -1.89
C ASN A 18 -14.78 -5.06 -3.36
N GLY A 19 -13.82 -4.22 -3.73
CA GLY A 19 -13.77 -3.58 -5.05
C GLY A 19 -14.86 -2.51 -5.21
N GLY A 20 -15.36 -2.37 -6.43
CA GLY A 20 -16.39 -1.40 -6.81
C GLY A 20 -15.86 0.01 -7.04
N HIS A 21 -16.76 0.97 -7.19
CA HIS A 21 -16.39 2.37 -7.38
C HIS A 21 -16.02 3.02 -6.04
N ILE A 22 -14.93 3.80 -6.04
CA ILE A 22 -14.54 4.67 -4.93
C ILE A 22 -14.09 6.02 -5.50
N GLU A 23 -14.15 7.04 -4.66
CA GLU A 23 -13.72 8.40 -5.00
C GLU A 23 -13.11 9.08 -3.77
N ILE A 24 -12.31 10.10 -4.02
CA ILE A 24 -11.78 10.99 -2.98
C ILE A 24 -12.53 12.33 -3.07
N PRO A 25 -13.12 12.84 -1.97
CA PRO A 25 -13.93 14.06 -2.00
C PRO A 25 -13.14 15.32 -2.39
N ASN A 26 -11.90 15.46 -1.91
CA ASN A 26 -11.03 16.61 -2.16
C ASN A 26 -9.59 16.15 -2.31
N SER A 27 -9.17 15.90 -3.55
CA SER A 27 -7.82 15.45 -3.89
C SER A 27 -6.76 16.47 -3.46
N ILE A 28 -5.66 15.98 -2.87
CA ILE A 28 -4.53 16.82 -2.43
C ILE A 28 -3.49 17.04 -3.53
N ILE A 29 -3.45 16.17 -4.54
CA ILE A 29 -2.51 16.25 -5.67
C ILE A 29 -3.04 17.11 -6.83
N GLY A 30 -4.19 17.76 -6.67
CA GLY A 30 -4.74 18.73 -7.63
C GLY A 30 -5.19 18.13 -8.97
N LYS A 31 -5.56 19.01 -9.92
CA LYS A 31 -5.98 18.62 -11.29
C LYS A 31 -4.82 18.27 -12.23
N GLU A 32 -3.58 18.26 -11.75
CA GLU A 32 -2.40 17.79 -12.51
C GLU A 32 -2.40 16.26 -12.73
N ARG A 33 -3.54 15.61 -12.49
CA ARG A 33 -3.90 14.22 -12.84
C ARG A 33 -3.67 13.80 -14.31
N VAL A 34 -3.26 14.67 -15.23
CA VAL A 34 -3.64 14.51 -16.65
C VAL A 34 -2.51 14.16 -17.63
N GLU A 35 -1.22 14.20 -17.27
CA GLU A 35 -0.16 13.95 -18.28
C GLU A 35 0.96 12.99 -17.90
N SER A 36 0.98 12.41 -16.70
CA SER A 36 1.80 11.21 -16.50
C SER A 36 0.97 9.99 -16.88
N ASP A 37 1.35 9.28 -17.94
CA ASP A 37 0.96 7.90 -18.22
C ASP A 37 1.33 6.99 -17.01
N GLY A 38 0.63 7.15 -15.89
CA GLY A 38 0.96 6.55 -14.61
C GLY A 38 0.78 5.04 -14.69
N VAL A 39 1.88 4.31 -14.55
CA VAL A 39 1.94 2.83 -14.64
C VAL A 39 1.04 2.13 -13.60
N ALA A 40 0.56 2.86 -12.59
CA ALA A 40 -0.17 2.36 -11.43
C ALA A 40 -1.65 2.81 -11.36
N THR A 41 -2.27 3.15 -12.49
CA THR A 41 -3.71 3.48 -12.56
C THR A 41 -4.48 2.42 -13.35
N GLN A 42 -5.60 1.95 -12.82
CA GLN A 42 -6.50 1.00 -13.48
C GLN A 42 -7.95 1.22 -13.05
N ALA A 43 -8.84 1.48 -14.01
CA ALA A 43 -10.27 1.56 -13.78
C ALA A 43 -11.02 0.51 -14.61
N THR A 44 -11.74 -0.40 -13.94
CA THR A 44 -12.67 -1.33 -14.57
C THR A 44 -14.02 -1.28 -13.85
N SER A 45 -15.03 -1.99 -14.36
CA SER A 45 -16.32 -2.11 -13.67
C SER A 45 -16.20 -2.82 -12.31
N ALA A 46 -15.16 -3.63 -12.11
CA ALA A 46 -14.96 -4.41 -10.88
C ALA A 46 -14.14 -3.67 -9.82
N GLN A 47 -13.18 -2.83 -10.22
CA GLN A 47 -12.28 -2.15 -9.29
C GLN A 47 -11.72 -0.84 -9.87
N VAL A 48 -11.41 0.11 -8.98
CA VAL A 48 -10.72 1.37 -9.30
C VAL A 48 -9.45 1.43 -8.45
N ILE A 49 -8.29 1.50 -9.11
CA ILE A 49 -6.97 1.60 -8.48
C ILE A 49 -6.26 2.82 -9.05
N ASP A 50 -5.80 3.71 -8.18
CA ASP A 50 -5.13 4.95 -8.56
C ASP A 50 -4.11 5.36 -7.49
N ILE A 51 -2.83 5.12 -7.76
CA ILE A 51 -1.76 5.21 -6.75
C ILE A 51 -0.77 6.30 -7.14
N HIS A 52 -0.62 7.29 -6.27
CA HIS A 52 0.28 8.41 -6.43
C HIS A 52 1.04 8.67 -5.12
N THR A 53 2.18 8.00 -4.95
CA THR A 53 3.07 8.22 -3.80
C THR A 53 4.20 9.20 -4.10
N GLY A 54 4.51 9.40 -5.39
CA GLY A 54 5.71 10.11 -5.85
C GLY A 54 6.94 9.20 -6.00
N VAL A 55 6.84 7.92 -5.62
CA VAL A 55 7.88 6.90 -5.81
C VAL A 55 7.36 5.81 -6.75
N GLY A 56 7.75 5.83 -8.02
CA GLY A 56 7.09 5.03 -9.07
C GLY A 56 7.13 3.52 -8.84
N PHE A 57 8.19 2.97 -8.25
CA PHE A 57 8.24 1.55 -7.94
C PHE A 57 7.37 1.17 -6.72
N LEU A 58 7.20 2.07 -5.75
CA LEU A 58 6.25 1.89 -4.65
C LEU A 58 4.81 1.91 -5.19
N ASP A 59 4.50 2.84 -6.11
CA ASP A 59 3.20 2.90 -6.77
C ASP A 59 2.85 1.57 -7.44
N HIS A 60 3.82 1.00 -8.18
CA HIS A 60 3.67 -0.29 -8.82
C HIS A 60 3.41 -1.43 -7.82
N MET A 61 4.13 -1.47 -6.70
CA MET A 61 3.95 -2.49 -5.66
C MET A 61 2.57 -2.40 -4.99
N ILE A 62 2.12 -1.20 -4.63
CA ILE A 62 0.79 -0.98 -4.04
C ILE A 62 -0.32 -1.29 -5.05
N HIS A 63 -0.13 -0.91 -6.32
CA HIS A 63 -1.07 -1.26 -7.39
C HIS A 63 -1.20 -2.79 -7.54
N ALA A 64 -0.08 -3.53 -7.55
CA ALA A 64 -0.11 -4.99 -7.60
C ALA A 64 -0.83 -5.61 -6.39
N LEU A 65 -0.57 -5.10 -5.18
CA LEU A 65 -1.27 -5.50 -3.96
C LEU A 65 -2.80 -5.32 -4.11
N ALA A 66 -3.25 -4.14 -4.51
CA ALA A 66 -4.68 -3.87 -4.70
C ALA A 66 -5.30 -4.74 -5.80
N LYS A 67 -4.60 -4.88 -6.93
CA LYS A 67 -5.03 -5.67 -8.09
C LYS A 67 -5.31 -7.12 -7.73
N HIS A 68 -4.38 -7.77 -7.04
CA HIS A 68 -4.50 -9.19 -6.70
C HIS A 68 -5.36 -9.45 -5.46
N SER A 69 -5.58 -8.43 -4.62
CA SER A 69 -6.50 -8.50 -3.49
C SER A 69 -7.96 -8.24 -3.88
N GLY A 70 -8.23 -7.78 -5.10
CA GLY A 70 -9.57 -7.36 -5.56
C GLY A 70 -10.04 -6.07 -4.92
N TRP A 71 -9.11 -5.21 -4.47
CA TRP A 71 -9.44 -3.94 -3.84
C TRP A 71 -9.67 -2.85 -4.86
N SER A 72 -10.54 -1.92 -4.51
CA SER A 72 -10.45 -0.57 -5.05
C SER A 72 -9.64 0.27 -4.07
N LEU A 73 -8.64 0.97 -4.57
CA LEU A 73 -7.69 1.71 -3.75
C LEU A 73 -7.24 2.99 -4.46
N ILE A 74 -7.47 4.14 -3.83
CA ILE A 74 -6.86 5.41 -4.21
C ILE A 74 -5.88 5.80 -3.11
N VAL A 75 -4.64 6.10 -3.48
CA VAL A 75 -3.59 6.61 -2.59
C VAL A 75 -3.05 7.90 -3.18
N GLU A 76 -3.09 8.97 -2.41
CA GLU A 76 -2.48 10.24 -2.74
C GLU A 76 -1.47 10.60 -1.64
N CYS A 77 -0.23 10.90 -2.02
CA CYS A 77 0.81 11.37 -1.12
C CYS A 77 1.51 12.60 -1.71
N ILE A 78 1.75 13.60 -0.86
CA ILE A 78 2.74 14.64 -1.08
C ILE A 78 3.79 14.48 0.02
N GLY A 79 4.96 13.98 -0.34
CA GLY A 79 6.08 13.77 0.57
C GLY A 79 7.30 14.62 0.26
N ASP A 80 8.29 14.56 1.14
CA ASP A 80 9.54 15.32 1.15
C ASP A 80 10.68 14.63 0.38
N LEU A 81 10.40 14.15 -0.84
CA LEU A 81 11.34 13.38 -1.69
C LEU A 81 12.68 14.05 -2.04
N HIS A 82 12.86 15.31 -1.67
CA HIS A 82 14.15 16.01 -1.78
C HIS A 82 15.15 15.58 -0.68
N ILE A 83 14.68 14.92 0.38
CA ILE A 83 15.51 14.30 1.42
C ILE A 83 15.88 12.88 0.97
N ASP A 84 14.90 11.97 0.95
CA ASP A 84 14.98 10.61 0.43
C ASP A 84 13.55 10.03 0.28
N ASP A 85 13.45 8.71 0.02
CA ASP A 85 12.18 7.99 -0.11
C ASP A 85 11.63 7.43 1.22
N HIS A 86 12.33 7.62 2.34
CA HIS A 86 12.03 6.95 3.61
C HIS A 86 10.70 7.40 4.20
N HIS A 87 10.57 8.70 4.53
CA HIS A 87 9.36 9.23 5.17
C HIS A 87 8.12 8.99 4.31
N THR A 88 8.24 9.21 3.00
CA THR A 88 7.16 8.98 2.04
C THR A 88 6.71 7.52 2.06
N THR A 89 7.66 6.57 2.01
CA THR A 89 7.34 5.14 1.97
C THR A 89 6.76 4.65 3.29
N GLU A 90 7.39 4.99 4.42
CA GLU A 90 6.93 4.62 5.76
C GLU A 90 5.51 5.13 6.03
N ASP A 91 5.29 6.44 5.82
CA ASP A 91 4.01 7.07 6.13
C ASP A 91 2.88 6.57 5.22
N CYS A 92 3.18 6.24 3.96
CA CYS A 92 2.25 5.54 3.08
C CYS A 92 1.89 4.15 3.63
N GLY A 93 2.87 3.40 4.15
CA GLY A 93 2.64 2.10 4.81
C GLY A 93 1.73 2.23 6.02
N ILE A 94 2.02 3.18 6.92
CA ILE A 94 1.22 3.45 8.12
C ILE A 94 -0.23 3.81 7.73
N ALA A 95 -0.40 4.79 6.85
CA ALA A 95 -1.71 5.28 6.44
C ALA A 95 -2.53 4.18 5.74
N LEU A 96 -1.89 3.35 4.91
CA LEU A 96 -2.55 2.23 4.24
C LEU A 96 -2.97 1.15 5.24
N GLY A 97 -2.13 0.84 6.23
CA GLY A 97 -2.46 -0.10 7.29
C GLY A 97 -3.65 0.37 8.13
N ASP A 98 -3.68 1.65 8.49
CA ASP A 98 -4.82 2.26 9.18
C ASP A 98 -6.10 2.20 8.33
N ALA A 99 -6.00 2.52 7.03
CA ALA A 99 -7.13 2.46 6.11
C ALA A 99 -7.68 1.04 5.97
N PHE A 100 -6.78 0.05 5.84
CA PHE A 100 -7.14 -1.36 5.79
C PHE A 100 -7.84 -1.81 7.07
N ARG A 101 -7.29 -1.47 8.25
CA ARG A 101 -7.89 -1.83 9.55
C ARG A 101 -9.28 -1.24 9.72
N GLN A 102 -9.46 0.03 9.36
CA GLN A 102 -10.77 0.68 9.42
C GLN A 102 -11.78 0.03 8.48
N ALA A 103 -11.35 -0.33 7.26
CA ALA A 103 -12.20 -0.99 6.27
C ALA A 103 -12.54 -2.44 6.63
N LEU A 104 -11.61 -3.16 7.27
CA LEU A 104 -11.83 -4.53 7.75
C LEU A 104 -12.86 -4.57 8.88
N GLY A 105 -12.87 -3.56 9.76
CA GLY A 105 -13.81 -3.47 10.86
C GLY A 105 -13.66 -4.60 11.88
N GLN A 106 -14.79 -5.14 12.35
CA GLN A 106 -14.76 -6.23 13.35
C GLN A 106 -14.35 -7.55 12.70
N VAL A 107 -13.27 -8.14 13.20
CA VAL A 107 -12.79 -9.47 12.76
C VAL A 107 -13.70 -10.57 13.32
N ARG A 108 -14.85 -10.79 12.66
CA ARG A 108 -15.83 -11.84 12.98
C ARG A 108 -16.38 -12.44 11.69
N GLY A 109 -16.48 -13.76 11.62
CA GLY A 109 -17.01 -14.47 10.43
C GLY A 109 -16.04 -14.50 9.24
N VAL A 110 -14.77 -14.14 9.45
CA VAL A 110 -13.70 -14.25 8.46
C VAL A 110 -12.84 -15.48 8.73
N LYS A 111 -12.08 -15.94 7.74
CA LYS A 111 -11.15 -17.08 7.89
C LYS A 111 -10.06 -16.83 8.95
N ARG A 112 -9.76 -15.56 9.25
CA ARG A 112 -8.69 -15.07 10.14
C ARG A 112 -7.27 -15.36 9.64
N PHE A 113 -6.97 -16.59 9.25
CA PHE A 113 -5.69 -16.98 8.67
C PHE A 113 -5.78 -17.02 7.15
N GLY A 114 -4.79 -16.45 6.48
CA GLY A 114 -4.60 -16.51 5.04
C GLY A 114 -3.14 -16.82 4.71
N PHE A 115 -2.91 -17.53 3.62
CA PHE A 115 -1.58 -17.68 3.06
C PHE A 115 -1.66 -17.69 1.53
N GLY A 116 -0.58 -17.29 0.88
CA GLY A 116 -0.47 -17.28 -0.57
C GLY A 116 0.96 -17.49 -1.03
N PHE A 117 1.11 -18.15 -2.17
CA PHE A 117 2.37 -18.22 -2.91
C PHE A 117 2.18 -17.46 -4.22
N ALA A 118 3.16 -16.66 -4.59
CA ALA A 118 3.16 -15.94 -5.86
C ALA A 118 4.55 -16.03 -6.50
N PRO A 119 4.66 -16.65 -7.69
CA PRO A 119 5.88 -16.58 -8.48
C PRO A 119 5.90 -15.32 -9.35
N LEU A 120 7.10 -14.86 -9.69
CA LEU A 120 7.36 -13.92 -10.80
C LEU A 120 8.67 -14.37 -11.44
N ASP A 121 8.56 -14.97 -12.62
CA ASP A 121 9.65 -15.68 -13.30
C ASP A 121 10.35 -16.68 -12.35
N GLU A 122 11.66 -16.56 -12.10
CA GLU A 122 12.41 -17.44 -11.20
C GLU A 122 12.19 -17.18 -9.71
N ALA A 123 11.64 -16.03 -9.35
CA ALA A 123 11.42 -15.66 -7.95
C ALA A 123 10.12 -16.28 -7.41
N LEU A 124 10.15 -16.72 -6.15
CA LEU A 124 8.98 -17.23 -5.44
C LEU A 124 8.88 -16.56 -4.07
N SER A 125 7.72 -15.97 -3.78
CA SER A 125 7.39 -15.42 -2.46
C SER A 125 6.22 -16.17 -1.83
N ARG A 126 6.22 -16.22 -0.50
CA ARG A 126 5.09 -16.67 0.32
C ARG A 126 4.77 -15.59 1.33
N ALA A 127 3.48 -15.30 1.50
CA ALA A 127 2.99 -14.48 2.61
C ALA A 127 1.98 -15.28 3.46
N VAL A 128 2.01 -15.09 4.77
CA VAL A 128 1.06 -15.65 5.75
C VAL A 128 0.56 -14.54 6.65
N VAL A 129 -0.76 -14.44 6.81
CA VAL A 129 -1.42 -13.38 7.57
C VAL A 129 -2.33 -13.97 8.65
N ASP A 130 -2.23 -13.48 9.88
CA ASP A 130 -3.22 -13.64 10.96
C ASP A 130 -3.86 -12.29 11.27
N LEU A 131 -5.19 -12.20 11.11
CA LEU A 131 -6.01 -11.07 11.56
C LEU A 131 -6.15 -11.09 13.09
N SER A 132 -5.05 -10.78 13.77
CA SER A 132 -4.82 -11.13 15.17
C SER A 132 -5.05 -9.99 16.18
N ASN A 133 -5.07 -8.74 15.71
CA ASN A 133 -4.97 -7.52 16.53
C ASN A 133 -3.67 -7.44 17.38
N ARG A 134 -2.64 -8.19 17.00
CA ARG A 134 -1.30 -8.20 17.60
C ARG A 134 -0.27 -7.92 16.50
N PRO A 135 0.17 -6.65 16.35
CA PRO A 135 1.12 -6.29 15.31
C PRO A 135 2.42 -7.06 15.48
N CYS A 136 2.83 -7.78 14.43
CA CYS A 136 4.10 -8.49 14.36
C CYS A 136 4.42 -8.78 12.89
N SER A 137 5.62 -8.47 12.45
CA SER A 137 6.08 -8.67 11.08
C SER A 137 7.41 -9.42 11.07
N VAL A 138 7.55 -10.38 10.16
CA VAL A 138 8.82 -11.04 9.85
C VAL A 138 8.99 -11.01 8.34
N ILE A 139 9.83 -10.10 7.83
CA ILE A 139 9.93 -9.84 6.39
C ILE A 139 11.32 -10.22 5.88
N GLU A 140 11.41 -11.35 5.18
CA GLU A 140 12.69 -11.93 4.70
C GLU A 140 12.74 -11.94 3.17
N LEU A 141 12.93 -10.78 2.54
CA LEU A 141 12.90 -10.65 1.07
C LEU A 141 14.24 -10.98 0.38
N GLY A 142 15.35 -11.03 1.13
CA GLY A 142 16.66 -11.41 0.58
C GLY A 142 17.18 -10.49 -0.54
N LEU A 143 16.66 -9.26 -0.64
CA LEU A 143 17.02 -8.30 -1.68
C LEU A 143 18.53 -8.02 -1.66
N LYS A 144 19.15 -7.98 -2.85
CA LYS A 144 20.60 -7.78 -3.01
C LYS A 144 20.98 -6.43 -3.59
N ARG A 145 20.03 -5.76 -4.24
CA ARG A 145 20.21 -4.44 -4.81
C ARG A 145 20.03 -3.39 -3.73
N GLU A 146 20.64 -2.23 -3.95
CA GLU A 146 20.47 -1.06 -3.09
C GLU A 146 19.15 -0.34 -3.39
N LYS A 147 18.79 -0.19 -4.68
CA LYS A 147 17.53 0.42 -5.14
C LYS A 147 16.90 -0.31 -6.33
N ILE A 148 15.58 -0.17 -6.47
CA ILE A 148 14.80 -0.55 -7.66
C ILE A 148 13.99 0.68 -8.12
N GLY A 149 14.38 1.25 -9.26
CA GLY A 149 13.89 2.58 -9.65
C GLY A 149 14.24 3.59 -8.57
N ASP A 150 13.24 4.34 -8.11
CA ASP A 150 13.40 5.38 -7.09
C ASP A 150 13.23 4.87 -5.65
N LEU A 151 12.86 3.60 -5.47
CA LEU A 151 12.65 3.00 -4.14
C LEU A 151 13.93 2.35 -3.62
N SER A 152 14.37 2.76 -2.44
CA SER A 152 15.44 2.11 -1.69
C SER A 152 14.98 0.71 -1.26
N CYS A 153 15.79 -0.32 -1.54
CA CYS A 153 15.38 -1.70 -1.32
C CYS A 153 15.13 -2.02 0.16
N GLU A 154 15.78 -1.31 1.08
CA GLU A 154 15.52 -1.41 2.52
C GLU A 154 14.13 -0.89 2.92
N MET A 155 13.52 -0.01 2.12
CA MET A 155 12.18 0.51 2.40
C MET A 155 11.07 -0.47 2.01
N ILE A 156 11.36 -1.49 1.19
CA ILE A 156 10.37 -2.52 0.84
C ILE A 156 9.95 -3.36 2.07
N PRO A 157 10.88 -3.94 2.87
CA PRO A 157 10.49 -4.58 4.11
C PRO A 157 9.93 -3.58 5.12
N HIS A 158 10.51 -2.38 5.25
CA HIS A 158 10.02 -1.35 6.18
C HIS A 158 8.57 -0.95 5.89
N PHE A 159 8.17 -0.81 4.62
CA PHE A 159 6.78 -0.55 4.22
C PHE A 159 5.83 -1.63 4.73
N LEU A 160 6.21 -2.91 4.58
CA LEU A 160 5.39 -4.05 5.03
C LEU A 160 5.31 -4.12 6.56
N GLU A 161 6.39 -3.77 7.26
CA GLU A 161 6.43 -3.66 8.73
C GLU A 161 5.47 -2.56 9.22
N SER A 162 5.59 -1.34 8.68
CA SER A 162 4.73 -0.20 9.00
C SER A 162 3.25 -0.48 8.67
N PHE A 163 2.97 -1.09 7.51
CA PHE A 163 1.62 -1.55 7.15
C PHE A 163 1.07 -2.54 8.18
N THR A 164 1.86 -3.56 8.53
CA THR A 164 1.46 -4.63 9.46
C THR A 164 1.18 -4.08 10.86
N GLU A 165 2.02 -3.14 11.31
CA GLU A 165 1.86 -2.49 12.60
C GLU A 165 0.54 -1.70 12.69
N ALA A 166 0.32 -0.80 11.74
CA ALA A 166 -0.89 0.03 11.69
C ALA A 166 -2.16 -0.80 11.43
N ALA A 167 -2.07 -1.82 10.57
CA ALA A 167 -3.16 -2.75 10.29
C ALA A 167 -3.48 -3.68 11.48
N ARG A 168 -2.56 -3.79 12.46
CA ARG A 168 -2.67 -4.64 13.66
C ARG A 168 -2.76 -6.13 13.31
N LEU A 169 -1.94 -6.57 12.37
CA LEU A 169 -1.91 -7.94 11.87
C LEU A 169 -0.64 -8.66 12.33
N THR A 170 -0.62 -9.98 12.21
CA THR A 170 0.64 -10.72 12.20
C THR A 170 0.93 -11.15 10.78
N VAL A 171 2.08 -10.77 10.23
CA VAL A 171 2.47 -11.03 8.83
C VAL A 171 3.86 -11.67 8.79
N HIS A 172 3.97 -12.74 8.00
CA HIS A 172 5.22 -13.38 7.62
C HIS A 172 5.31 -13.44 6.09
#